data_AF-A0AAU7TRL6-F1
#
_entry.id   AF-A0AAU7TRL6-F1
#
_cell.length_a   1.000
_cell.length_b   1.000
_cell.length_c   1.000
_cell.angle_alpha   90.00
_cell.angle_beta   90.00
_cell.angle_gamma   90.00
#
_symmetry.space_group_name_H-M   'P 1'
#
loop_
_entity.id
_entity.type
_entity.pdbx_description
1 polymer ?
#
loop_
_entity_poly.entity_id
_entity_poly.type
_entity_poly.pdbx_seq_one_letter_code
_entity_poly.pdbx_strand_id
1 'polypeptide(L)'
;MSETTDLALLEIKPEQAPALYIANGLDAYLDQIRELAAEVPDVTTKKGRDRIGSLARMVGSSKKAIEEPGRAYLKQLKEAVKPAEDELRRFTRECDTIRDQILAPRAAWDVEQERLKAEEEARIAAEKLAAQIEADHEIALLLNEKFDRDAAEAKAEAAARREADLKAAKEKAEADAKAAQERAEREAKEAQERTARLAQEAREQAERDKQAAIEAEQRKAKAAEDARLAEEKRIADEAAARAANEAHRKTIGTVVVNALMGHAGLTRVQAIDVLTQIKDGNIPHTSITY
;
A
#
# COMPACT_ATOMS: atom_id res chain seq x y z
N MET A 1 -61.41 -77.46 -105.59
CA MET A 1 -60.01 -76.99 -105.57
C MET A 1 -60.01 -75.67 -104.82
N SER A 2 -59.82 -75.70 -103.49
CA SER A 2 -59.56 -74.49 -102.71
C SER A 2 -58.05 -74.35 -102.59
N GLU A 3 -57.47 -73.44 -103.36
CA GLU A 3 -56.10 -73.01 -103.12
C GLU A 3 -56.07 -72.34 -101.74
N THR A 4 -55.55 -73.05 -100.75
CA THR A 4 -55.15 -72.48 -99.47
C THR A 4 -54.02 -71.51 -99.76
N THR A 5 -54.31 -70.21 -99.74
CA THR A 5 -53.34 -69.14 -99.86
C THR A 5 -52.42 -69.21 -98.63
N ASP A 6 -51.30 -69.90 -98.79
CA ASP A 6 -50.26 -70.04 -97.76
C ASP A 6 -49.60 -68.67 -97.52
N LEU A 7 -49.98 -68.00 -96.43
CA LEU A 7 -49.17 -66.91 -95.83
C LEU A 7 -47.88 -67.39 -95.18
N ALA A 8 -47.59 -68.69 -95.27
CA ALA A 8 -46.44 -69.30 -94.63
C ALA A 8 -45.09 -68.92 -95.25
N LEU A 9 -45.02 -68.01 -96.24
CA LEU A 9 -43.75 -67.65 -96.88
C LEU A 9 -43.62 -66.17 -97.29
N LEU A 10 -43.96 -65.23 -96.42
CA LEU A 10 -43.47 -63.84 -96.54
C LEU A 10 -42.14 -63.72 -95.78
N GLU A 11 -41.10 -64.37 -96.31
CA GLU A 11 -39.73 -64.18 -95.84
C GLU A 11 -39.27 -62.78 -96.27
N ILE A 12 -39.15 -61.85 -95.32
CA ILE A 12 -38.59 -60.51 -95.60
C ILE A 12 -37.09 -60.68 -95.83
N LYS A 13 -36.66 -60.48 -97.09
CA LYS A 13 -35.24 -60.49 -97.42
C LYS A 13 -34.54 -59.29 -96.76
N PRO A 14 -33.29 -59.43 -96.32
CA PRO A 14 -32.53 -58.31 -95.73
C PRO A 14 -32.47 -57.06 -96.61
N GLU A 15 -32.47 -57.22 -97.93
CA GLU A 15 -32.46 -56.12 -98.91
C GLU A 15 -33.76 -55.30 -98.93
N GLN A 16 -34.87 -55.88 -98.51
CA GLN A 16 -36.17 -55.20 -98.42
C GLN A 16 -36.33 -54.45 -97.09
N ALA A 17 -35.49 -54.75 -96.10
CA ALA A 17 -35.58 -54.18 -94.76
C ALA A 17 -35.52 -52.63 -94.75
N PRO A 18 -34.61 -51.95 -95.48
CA PRO A 18 -34.57 -50.48 -95.50
C PRO A 18 -35.83 -49.82 -96.07
N ALA A 19 -36.53 -50.49 -96.99
CA ALA A 19 -37.75 -49.96 -97.61
C ALA A 19 -39.02 -50.28 -96.81
N LEU A 20 -39.02 -51.38 -96.04
CA LEU A 20 -40.18 -51.85 -95.27
C LEU A 20 -40.20 -51.34 -93.83
N TYR A 21 -39.05 -51.26 -93.15
CA TYR A 21 -38.97 -50.79 -91.76
C TYR A 21 -38.84 -49.26 -91.68
N ILE A 22 -39.74 -48.58 -92.39
CA ILE A 22 -39.95 -47.13 -92.32
C ILE A 22 -41.31 -46.85 -91.69
N ALA A 23 -41.60 -45.58 -91.44
CA ALA A 23 -42.93 -45.18 -90.97
C ALA A 23 -44.01 -45.69 -91.93
N ASN A 24 -44.96 -46.47 -91.41
CA ASN A 24 -46.08 -47.09 -92.15
C ASN A 24 -45.69 -48.08 -93.27
N GLY A 25 -44.42 -48.49 -93.36
CA GLY A 25 -43.95 -49.39 -94.43
C GLY A 25 -44.46 -50.84 -94.34
N LEU A 26 -45.10 -51.22 -93.23
CA LEU A 26 -45.64 -52.56 -92.98
C LEU A 26 -47.16 -52.64 -93.16
N ASP A 27 -47.83 -51.54 -93.49
CA ASP A 27 -49.30 -51.48 -93.53
C ASP A 27 -49.91 -52.46 -94.55
N ALA A 28 -49.27 -52.65 -95.71
CA ALA A 28 -49.71 -53.63 -96.71
C ALA A 28 -49.71 -55.08 -96.16
N TYR A 29 -48.75 -55.43 -95.30
CA TYR A 29 -48.71 -56.74 -94.64
C TYR A 29 -49.81 -56.87 -93.58
N LEU A 30 -50.08 -55.78 -92.84
CA LEU A 30 -51.17 -55.75 -91.86
C LEU A 30 -52.54 -55.90 -92.53
N ASP A 31 -52.74 -55.26 -93.69
CA ASP A 31 -53.99 -55.36 -94.44
C ASP A 31 -54.22 -56.76 -95.01
N GLN A 32 -53.17 -57.42 -95.51
CA GLN A 32 -53.24 -58.84 -95.89
C GLN A 32 -53.60 -59.74 -94.70
N ILE A 33 -52.95 -59.55 -93.55
CA ILE A 33 -53.25 -60.32 -92.34
C ILE A 33 -54.71 -60.10 -91.90
N ARG A 34 -55.22 -58.87 -91.99
CA ARG A 34 -56.62 -58.54 -91.68
C ARG A 34 -57.60 -59.23 -92.63
N GLU A 35 -57.32 -59.22 -93.93
CA GLU A 35 -58.15 -59.88 -94.94
C GLU A 35 -58.25 -61.39 -94.68
N LEU A 36 -57.14 -62.03 -94.35
CA LEU A 36 -57.10 -63.46 -94.09
C LEU A 36 -57.67 -63.85 -92.73
N ALA A 37 -57.63 -62.93 -91.77
CA ALA A 37 -58.32 -63.07 -90.48
C ALA A 37 -59.81 -62.70 -90.55
N ALA A 38 -60.33 -62.21 -91.69
CA ALA A 38 -61.73 -61.83 -91.84
C ALA A 38 -62.67 -63.03 -92.06
N GLU A 39 -62.13 -64.23 -92.33
CA GLU A 39 -62.91 -65.47 -92.34
C GLU A 39 -63.56 -65.69 -90.96
N VAL A 40 -64.87 -65.98 -90.93
CA VAL A 40 -65.62 -66.31 -89.71
C VAL A 40 -66.04 -67.78 -89.74
N PRO A 41 -65.21 -68.72 -89.22
CA PRO A 41 -65.54 -70.13 -89.21
C PRO A 41 -66.67 -70.48 -88.22
N ASP A 42 -67.46 -71.50 -88.54
CA ASP A 42 -68.57 -71.97 -87.69
C ASP A 42 -68.08 -72.65 -86.40
N VAL A 43 -68.29 -71.97 -85.27
CA VAL A 43 -67.91 -72.41 -83.91
C VAL A 43 -68.64 -73.67 -83.43
N THR A 44 -69.79 -74.00 -84.01
CA THR A 44 -70.57 -75.17 -83.60
C THR A 44 -69.93 -76.48 -84.10
N THR A 45 -69.16 -76.41 -85.19
CA THR A 45 -68.43 -77.55 -85.75
C THR A 45 -67.02 -77.68 -85.17
N LYS A 46 -66.52 -78.92 -85.02
CA LYS A 46 -65.11 -79.15 -84.64
C LYS A 46 -64.15 -78.53 -85.65
N LYS A 47 -64.46 -78.66 -86.96
CA LYS A 47 -63.63 -78.11 -88.05
C LYS A 47 -63.53 -76.58 -87.98
N GLY A 48 -64.61 -75.86 -87.69
CA GLY A 48 -64.57 -74.40 -87.56
C GLY A 48 -63.77 -73.95 -86.33
N ARG A 49 -63.89 -74.64 -85.18
CA ARG A 49 -63.02 -74.36 -84.01
C ARG A 49 -61.53 -74.60 -84.32
N ASP A 50 -61.21 -75.69 -85.02
CA ASP A 50 -59.84 -75.99 -85.44
C ASP A 50 -59.30 -74.93 -86.45
N ARG A 51 -60.18 -74.39 -87.31
CA ARG A 51 -59.85 -73.30 -88.25
C ARG A 51 -59.56 -71.99 -87.53
N ILE A 52 -60.35 -71.61 -86.53
CA ILE A 52 -60.09 -70.42 -85.68
C ILE A 52 -58.70 -70.51 -85.03
N GLY A 53 -58.36 -71.66 -84.44
CA GLY A 53 -57.04 -71.88 -83.86
C GLY A 53 -55.91 -71.82 -84.90
N SER A 54 -56.18 -72.23 -86.14
CA SER A 54 -55.21 -72.16 -87.24
C SER A 54 -55.00 -70.74 -87.75
N LEU A 55 -56.07 -69.94 -87.86
CA LEU A 55 -56.01 -68.51 -88.20
C LEU A 55 -55.22 -67.72 -87.15
N ALA A 56 -55.47 -67.95 -85.86
CA ALA A 56 -54.72 -67.30 -84.80
C ALA A 56 -53.22 -67.66 -84.82
N ARG A 57 -52.88 -68.93 -85.07
CA ARG A 57 -51.49 -69.37 -85.24
C ARG A 57 -50.81 -68.71 -86.44
N MET A 58 -51.51 -68.57 -87.55
CA MET A 58 -51.02 -67.89 -88.75
C MET A 58 -50.67 -66.42 -88.47
N VAL A 59 -51.56 -65.66 -87.80
CA VAL A 59 -51.27 -64.27 -87.38
C VAL A 59 -50.02 -64.22 -86.49
N GLY A 60 -49.90 -65.14 -85.54
CA GLY A 60 -48.73 -65.25 -84.66
C GLY A 60 -47.43 -65.55 -85.41
N SER A 61 -47.45 -66.46 -86.38
CA SER A 61 -46.28 -66.75 -87.23
C SER A 61 -45.92 -65.59 -88.15
N SER A 62 -46.91 -64.91 -88.74
CA SER A 62 -46.68 -63.75 -89.61
C SER A 62 -46.10 -62.57 -88.82
N LYS A 63 -46.57 -62.31 -87.60
CA LYS A 63 -45.94 -61.32 -86.69
C LYS A 63 -44.47 -61.62 -86.48
N LYS A 64 -44.14 -62.87 -86.11
CA LYS A 64 -42.75 -63.27 -85.83
C LYS A 64 -41.87 -63.15 -87.07
N ALA A 65 -42.36 -63.58 -88.23
CA ALA A 65 -41.65 -63.50 -89.50
C ALA A 65 -41.31 -62.07 -89.94
N ILE A 66 -42.11 -61.07 -89.54
CA ILE A 66 -41.85 -59.65 -89.81
C ILE A 66 -41.00 -59.00 -88.71
N GLU A 67 -41.19 -59.36 -87.44
CA GLU A 67 -40.47 -58.72 -86.33
C GLU A 67 -38.99 -59.13 -86.25
N GLU A 68 -38.67 -60.41 -86.46
CA GLU A 68 -37.30 -60.93 -86.32
C GLU A 68 -36.31 -60.29 -87.32
N PRO A 69 -36.61 -60.18 -88.63
CA PRO A 69 -35.73 -59.50 -89.58
C PRO A 69 -35.61 -58.00 -89.28
N GLY A 70 -36.66 -57.35 -88.77
CA GLY A 70 -36.62 -55.94 -88.36
C GLY A 70 -35.68 -55.71 -87.18
N ARG A 71 -35.70 -56.60 -86.17
CA ARG A 71 -34.74 -56.56 -85.05
C ARG A 71 -33.31 -56.80 -85.52
N ALA A 72 -33.10 -57.72 -86.46
CA ALA A 72 -31.79 -57.97 -87.06
C ALA A 72 -31.27 -56.74 -87.82
N TYR A 73 -32.14 -56.07 -88.60
CA TYR A 73 -31.81 -54.84 -89.32
C TYR A 73 -31.47 -53.69 -88.36
N LEU A 74 -32.25 -53.47 -87.30
CA LEU A 74 -31.95 -52.47 -86.28
C LEU A 74 -30.61 -52.72 -85.58
N LYS A 75 -30.28 -53.99 -85.33
CA LYS A 75 -28.97 -54.35 -84.76
C LYS A 75 -27.84 -54.02 -85.73
N GLN A 76 -27.99 -54.31 -87.02
CA GLN A 76 -27.00 -53.97 -88.04
C GLN A 76 -26.80 -52.45 -88.17
N LEU A 77 -27.88 -51.67 -88.17
CA LEU A 77 -27.81 -50.20 -88.20
C LEU A 77 -27.04 -49.65 -87.00
N LYS A 78 -27.35 -50.15 -85.78
CA LYS A 78 -26.64 -49.74 -84.56
C LYS A 78 -25.18 -50.14 -84.57
N GLU A 79 -24.85 -51.33 -85.06
CA GLU A 79 -23.47 -51.78 -85.17
C GLU A 79 -22.69 -50.97 -86.22
N ALA A 80 -23.35 -50.52 -87.29
CA ALA A 80 -22.74 -49.69 -88.32
C ALA A 80 -22.39 -48.27 -87.83
N VAL A 81 -23.19 -47.69 -86.92
CA VAL A 81 -22.91 -46.36 -86.35
C VAL A 81 -21.92 -46.38 -85.18
N LYS A 82 -21.76 -47.52 -84.51
CA LYS A 82 -20.91 -47.67 -83.33
C LYS A 82 -19.44 -47.27 -83.57
N PRO A 83 -18.76 -47.61 -84.69
CA PRO A 83 -17.42 -47.11 -84.98
C PRO A 83 -17.34 -45.58 -85.04
N ALA A 84 -18.37 -44.92 -85.57
CA ALA A 84 -18.43 -43.46 -85.62
C ALA A 84 -18.65 -42.84 -84.22
N GLU A 85 -19.50 -43.45 -83.39
CA GLU A 85 -19.69 -43.04 -81.99
C GLU A 85 -18.40 -43.20 -81.17
N ASP A 86 -17.72 -44.34 -81.33
CA ASP A 86 -16.45 -44.63 -80.65
C ASP A 86 -15.34 -43.68 -81.09
N GLU A 87 -15.23 -43.36 -82.38
CA GLU A 87 -14.25 -42.39 -82.88
C GLU A 87 -14.56 -40.97 -82.41
N LEU A 88 -15.84 -40.53 -82.38
CA LEU A 88 -16.21 -39.23 -81.83
C LEU A 88 -15.87 -39.10 -80.34
N ARG A 89 -16.11 -40.17 -79.57
CA ARG A 89 -15.73 -40.23 -78.16
C ARG A 89 -14.21 -40.18 -77.99
N ARG A 90 -13.46 -40.91 -78.83
CA ARG A 90 -11.99 -40.87 -78.84
C ARG A 90 -11.51 -39.47 -79.16
N PHE A 91 -11.98 -38.86 -80.24
CA PHE A 91 -11.62 -37.50 -80.66
C PHE A 91 -11.84 -36.48 -79.54
N THR A 92 -13.01 -36.51 -78.89
CA THR A 92 -13.32 -35.58 -77.79
C THR A 92 -12.34 -35.73 -76.62
N ARG A 93 -12.04 -36.98 -76.21
CA ARG A 93 -11.07 -37.26 -75.13
C ARG A 93 -9.65 -36.82 -75.48
N GLU A 94 -9.22 -37.03 -76.73
CA GLU A 94 -7.92 -36.58 -77.21
C GLU A 94 -7.86 -35.04 -77.22
N CYS A 95 -8.93 -34.36 -77.64
CA CYS A 95 -9.01 -32.90 -77.57
C CYS A 95 -8.92 -32.37 -76.13
N ASP A 96 -9.61 -33.00 -75.17
CA ASP A 96 -9.49 -32.65 -73.75
C ASP A 96 -8.06 -32.88 -73.24
N THR A 97 -7.44 -34.00 -73.61
CA THR A 97 -6.05 -34.31 -73.23
C THR A 97 -5.07 -33.27 -73.78
N ILE A 98 -5.22 -32.86 -75.04
CA ILE A 98 -4.42 -31.80 -75.67
C ILE A 98 -4.63 -30.47 -74.96
N ARG A 99 -5.88 -30.10 -74.64
CA ARG A 99 -6.19 -28.87 -73.88
C ARG A 99 -5.49 -28.88 -72.54
N ASP A 100 -5.58 -29.98 -71.79
CA ASP A 100 -5.01 -30.08 -70.45
C ASP A 100 -3.47 -30.04 -70.50
N GLN A 101 -2.85 -30.64 -71.52
CA GLN A 101 -1.40 -30.53 -71.78
C GLN A 101 -0.99 -29.09 -72.12
N ILE A 102 -1.78 -28.34 -72.88
CA ILE A 102 -1.52 -26.93 -73.17
C ILE A 102 -1.62 -26.08 -71.90
N LEU A 103 -2.55 -26.40 -71.00
CA LEU A 103 -2.74 -25.69 -69.74
C LEU A 103 -1.72 -26.08 -68.66
N ALA A 104 -1.15 -27.28 -68.72
CA ALA A 104 -0.26 -27.82 -67.69
C ALA A 104 0.97 -26.93 -67.38
N PRO A 105 1.71 -26.38 -68.37
CA PRO A 105 2.82 -25.48 -68.09
C PRO A 105 2.41 -24.22 -67.33
N ARG A 106 1.24 -23.66 -67.64
CA ARG A 106 0.71 -22.48 -66.94
C ARG A 106 0.35 -22.83 -65.50
N ALA A 107 -0.36 -23.93 -65.29
CA ALA A 107 -0.71 -24.39 -63.95
C ALA A 107 0.54 -24.67 -63.10
N ALA A 108 1.57 -25.30 -63.69
CA ALA A 108 2.84 -25.54 -63.01
C ALA A 108 3.58 -24.24 -62.67
N TRP A 109 3.57 -23.25 -63.56
CA TRP A 109 4.14 -21.93 -63.30
C TRP A 109 3.40 -21.19 -62.19
N ASP A 110 2.06 -21.21 -62.19
CA ASP A 110 1.24 -20.57 -61.14
C ASP A 110 1.57 -21.17 -59.75
N VAL A 111 1.68 -22.49 -59.65
CA VAL A 111 2.08 -23.18 -58.39
C VAL A 111 3.48 -22.76 -57.95
N GLU A 112 4.44 -22.69 -58.86
CA GLU A 112 5.80 -22.27 -58.54
C GLU A 112 5.86 -20.79 -58.12
N GLN A 113 5.05 -19.91 -58.72
CA GLN A 113 4.96 -18.52 -58.29
C GLN A 113 4.41 -18.40 -56.86
N GLU A 114 3.39 -19.18 -56.51
CA GLU A 114 2.87 -19.19 -55.14
C GLU A 114 3.90 -19.73 -54.15
N ARG A 115 4.68 -20.75 -54.53
CA ARG A 115 5.81 -21.26 -53.72
C ARG A 115 6.87 -20.18 -53.50
N LEU A 116 7.29 -19.49 -54.57
CA LEU A 116 8.29 -18.43 -54.50
C LEU A 116 7.82 -17.24 -53.67
N LYS A 117 6.55 -16.82 -53.80
CA LYS A 117 5.98 -15.77 -52.94
C LYS A 117 5.95 -16.17 -51.48
N ALA A 118 5.53 -17.40 -51.17
CA ALA A 118 5.51 -17.91 -49.80
C ALA A 118 6.92 -18.00 -49.20
N GLU A 119 7.91 -18.43 -49.99
CA GLU A 119 9.32 -18.47 -49.59
C GLU A 119 9.87 -17.06 -49.33
N GLU A 120 9.58 -16.10 -50.21
CA GLU A 120 9.98 -14.70 -50.06
C GLU A 120 9.31 -14.03 -48.85
N GLU A 121 8.01 -14.26 -48.64
CA GLU A 121 7.29 -13.76 -47.45
C GLU A 121 7.87 -14.33 -46.17
N ALA A 122 8.18 -15.64 -46.14
CA ALA A 122 8.86 -16.27 -45.02
C ALA A 122 10.27 -15.68 -44.78
N ARG A 123 11.02 -15.40 -45.85
CA ARG A 123 12.34 -14.75 -45.76
C ARG A 123 12.24 -13.35 -45.18
N ILE A 124 11.33 -12.52 -45.69
CA ILE A 124 11.09 -11.15 -45.19
C ILE A 124 10.64 -11.19 -43.71
N ALA A 125 9.79 -12.14 -43.35
CA ALA A 125 9.35 -12.32 -41.96
C ALA A 125 10.51 -12.72 -41.05
N ALA A 126 11.39 -13.63 -41.50
CA ALA A 126 12.58 -14.04 -40.75
C ALA A 126 13.58 -12.89 -40.60
N GLU A 127 13.80 -12.09 -41.64
CA GLU A 127 14.68 -10.92 -41.60
C GLU A 127 14.15 -9.86 -40.61
N LYS A 128 12.85 -9.56 -40.65
CA LYS A 128 12.21 -8.64 -39.69
C LYS A 128 12.34 -9.14 -38.25
N LEU A 129 12.13 -10.44 -38.03
CA LEU A 129 12.27 -11.03 -36.70
C LEU A 129 13.73 -10.96 -36.21
N ALA A 130 14.70 -11.21 -37.08
CA ALA A 130 16.12 -11.08 -36.75
C ALA A 130 16.49 -9.65 -36.36
N ALA A 131 16.04 -8.65 -37.14
CA ALA A 131 16.24 -7.24 -36.83
C ALA A 131 15.58 -6.83 -35.50
N GLN A 132 14.39 -7.35 -35.21
CA GLN A 132 13.70 -7.10 -33.93
C GLN A 132 14.48 -7.70 -32.75
N ILE A 133 14.98 -8.94 -32.89
CA ILE A 133 15.78 -9.59 -31.85
C ILE A 133 17.04 -8.79 -31.54
N GLU A 134 17.72 -8.26 -32.55
CA GLU A 134 18.91 -7.42 -32.36
C GLU A 134 18.58 -6.11 -31.63
N ALA A 135 17.51 -5.43 -32.04
CA ALA A 135 17.05 -4.21 -31.38
C ALA A 135 16.63 -4.46 -29.92
N ASP A 136 15.87 -5.53 -29.67
CA ASP A 136 15.45 -5.91 -28.32
C ASP A 136 16.66 -6.28 -27.44
N HIS A 137 17.68 -6.92 -28.02
CA HIS A 137 18.92 -7.23 -27.32
C HIS A 137 19.68 -5.97 -26.91
N GLU A 138 19.81 -5.00 -27.81
CA GLU A 138 20.44 -3.71 -27.51
C GLU A 138 19.70 -2.97 -26.38
N ILE A 139 18.36 -2.92 -26.45
CA ILE A 139 17.53 -2.32 -25.40
C ILE A 139 17.73 -3.05 -24.06
N ALA A 140 17.78 -4.38 -24.06
CA ALA A 140 18.01 -5.16 -22.85
C ALA A 140 19.36 -4.85 -22.20
N LEU A 141 20.43 -4.69 -22.99
CA LEU A 141 21.75 -4.30 -22.48
C LEU A 141 21.73 -2.91 -21.85
N LEU A 142 21.10 -1.92 -22.50
CA LEU A 142 20.97 -0.56 -21.96
C LEU A 142 20.15 -0.52 -20.65
N LEU A 143 19.09 -1.32 -20.57
CA LEU A 143 18.28 -1.44 -19.36
C LEU A 143 19.08 -2.09 -18.22
N ASN A 144 19.90 -3.08 -18.53
CA ASN A 144 20.75 -3.73 -17.54
C ASN A 144 21.81 -2.74 -17.00
N GLU A 145 22.47 -1.98 -17.87
CA GLU A 145 23.41 -0.93 -17.46
C GLU A 145 22.72 0.14 -16.59
N LYS A 146 21.51 0.55 -16.96
CA LYS A 146 20.72 1.48 -16.15
C LYS A 146 20.41 0.90 -14.77
N PHE A 147 20.01 -0.36 -14.69
CA PHE A 147 19.74 -1.02 -13.42
C PHE A 147 20.99 -1.08 -12.53
N ASP A 148 22.14 -1.45 -13.09
CA ASP A 148 23.40 -1.51 -12.36
C ASP A 148 23.82 -0.12 -11.84
N ARG A 149 23.64 0.93 -12.64
CA ARG A 149 23.88 2.32 -12.22
C ARG A 149 22.94 2.76 -11.11
N ASP A 150 21.64 2.54 -11.27
CA ASP A 150 20.62 2.92 -10.29
C ASP A 150 20.86 2.17 -8.96
N ALA A 151 21.27 0.90 -9.02
CA ALA A 151 21.66 0.12 -7.84
C ALA A 151 22.94 0.63 -7.18
N ALA A 152 23.95 1.04 -7.96
CA ALA A 152 25.17 1.63 -7.45
C ALA A 152 24.91 2.99 -6.76
N GLU A 153 24.06 3.83 -7.37
CA GLU A 153 23.65 5.12 -6.80
C GLU A 153 22.87 4.93 -5.50
N ALA A 154 21.90 4.02 -5.45
CA ALA A 154 21.17 3.70 -4.23
C ALA A 154 22.09 3.19 -3.11
N LYS A 155 23.10 2.37 -3.46
CA LYS A 155 24.10 1.90 -2.49
C LYS A 155 24.98 3.05 -1.99
N ALA A 156 25.38 3.97 -2.85
CA ALA A 156 26.16 5.15 -2.47
C ALA A 156 25.35 6.09 -1.57
N GLU A 157 24.08 6.35 -1.90
CA GLU A 157 23.18 7.16 -1.07
C GLU A 157 22.97 6.53 0.31
N ALA A 158 22.72 5.21 0.36
CA ALA A 158 22.57 4.49 1.62
C ALA A 158 23.85 4.54 2.46
N ALA A 159 25.03 4.46 1.83
CA ALA A 159 26.31 4.61 2.53
C ALA A 159 26.50 6.04 3.07
N ALA A 160 26.21 7.06 2.26
CA ALA A 160 26.30 8.47 2.67
C ALA A 160 25.33 8.79 3.82
N ARG A 161 24.10 8.27 3.79
CA ARG A 161 23.14 8.39 4.89
C ARG A 161 23.67 7.76 6.18
N ARG A 162 24.21 6.53 6.11
CA ARG A 162 24.81 5.87 7.28
C ARG A 162 25.99 6.66 7.84
N GLU A 163 26.84 7.22 6.99
CA GLU A 163 27.96 8.05 7.44
C GLU A 163 27.46 9.33 8.11
N ALA A 164 26.46 10.00 7.53
CA ALA A 164 25.84 11.18 8.11
C ALA A 164 25.18 10.87 9.48
N ASP A 165 24.45 9.76 9.59
CA ASP A 165 23.82 9.30 10.83
C ASP A 165 24.87 8.99 11.91
N LEU A 166 25.96 8.30 11.54
CA LEU A 166 27.07 8.02 12.44
C LEU A 166 27.76 9.30 12.92
N LYS A 167 27.95 10.28 12.03
CA LYS A 167 28.53 11.57 12.38
C LYS A 167 27.61 12.35 13.31
N ALA A 168 26.32 12.43 13.00
CA ALA A 168 25.33 13.10 13.86
C ALA A 168 25.22 12.41 15.23
N ALA A 169 25.28 11.09 15.29
CA ALA A 169 25.29 10.34 16.54
C ALA A 169 26.54 10.62 17.38
N LYS A 170 27.73 10.72 16.75
CA LYS A 170 28.97 11.12 17.42
C LYS A 170 28.90 12.55 17.96
N GLU A 171 28.49 13.50 17.13
CA GLU A 171 28.34 14.91 17.53
C GLU A 171 27.36 15.06 18.69
N LYS A 172 26.24 14.33 18.66
CA LYS A 172 25.28 14.29 19.76
C LYS A 172 25.88 13.69 21.02
N ALA A 173 26.59 12.56 20.91
CA ALA A 173 27.24 11.94 22.06
C ALA A 173 28.32 12.84 22.69
N GLU A 174 29.09 13.56 21.88
CA GLU A 174 30.08 14.55 22.33
C GLU A 174 29.40 15.75 23.01
N ALA A 175 28.31 16.26 22.44
CA ALA A 175 27.54 17.35 23.04
C ALA A 175 26.91 16.93 24.38
N ASP A 176 26.33 15.73 24.45
CA ASP A 176 25.74 15.17 25.66
C ASP A 176 26.80 14.93 26.75
N ALA A 177 27.99 14.43 26.36
CA ALA A 177 29.12 14.26 27.27
C ALA A 177 29.62 15.60 27.81
N LYS A 178 29.76 16.62 26.96
CA LYS A 178 30.15 17.96 27.38
C LYS A 178 29.10 18.59 28.31
N ALA A 179 27.81 18.46 27.98
CA ALA A 179 26.73 18.96 28.82
C ALA A 179 26.65 18.22 30.17
N ALA A 180 26.96 16.93 30.20
CA ALA A 180 27.07 16.17 31.45
C ALA A 180 28.27 16.65 32.29
N GLN A 181 29.43 16.88 31.67
CA GLN A 181 30.60 17.43 32.35
C GLN A 181 30.33 18.83 32.91
N GLU A 182 29.74 19.73 32.13
CA GLU A 182 29.39 21.08 32.59
C GLU A 182 28.34 21.08 33.71
N ARG A 183 27.44 20.09 33.74
CA ARG A 183 26.50 19.89 34.86
C ARG A 183 27.24 19.39 36.11
N ALA A 184 28.09 18.38 35.97
CA ALA A 184 28.88 17.87 37.08
C ALA A 184 29.82 18.94 37.67
N GLU A 185 30.44 19.78 36.83
CA GLU A 185 31.27 20.90 37.28
C GLU A 185 30.45 21.98 38.00
N ARG A 186 29.24 22.30 37.52
CA ARG A 186 28.34 23.23 38.20
C ARG A 186 27.89 22.68 39.55
N GLU A 187 27.44 21.43 39.60
CA GLU A 187 27.03 20.76 40.83
C GLU A 187 28.18 20.68 41.85
N ALA A 188 29.40 20.39 41.39
CA ALA A 188 30.59 20.39 42.24
C ALA A 188 30.91 21.79 42.79
N LYS A 189 30.83 22.84 41.96
CA LYS A 189 31.01 24.24 42.41
C LYS A 189 29.92 24.65 43.40
N GLU A 190 28.66 24.36 43.12
CA GLU A 190 27.55 24.64 44.02
C GLU A 190 27.68 23.90 45.36
N ALA A 191 28.13 22.64 45.33
CA ALA A 191 28.42 21.87 46.54
C ALA A 191 29.58 22.47 47.35
N GLN A 192 30.65 22.90 46.69
CA GLN A 192 31.77 23.61 47.33
C GLN A 192 31.32 24.94 47.93
N GLU A 193 30.54 25.74 47.20
CA GLU A 193 30.00 27.02 47.67
C GLU A 193 29.06 26.83 48.87
N ARG A 194 28.18 25.82 48.83
CA ARG A 194 27.32 25.47 49.98
C ARG A 194 28.15 25.08 51.19
N THR A 195 29.18 24.25 50.99
CA THR A 195 30.07 23.83 52.07
C THR A 195 30.83 25.03 52.65
N ALA A 196 31.32 25.93 51.81
CA ALA A 196 31.99 27.15 52.23
C ALA A 196 31.05 28.11 52.98
N ARG A 197 29.81 28.28 52.51
CA ARG A 197 28.78 29.09 53.20
C ARG A 197 28.45 28.50 54.56
N LEU A 198 28.18 27.20 54.64
CA LEU A 198 27.90 26.54 55.92
C LEU A 198 29.08 26.66 56.89
N ALA A 199 30.32 26.55 56.40
CA ALA A 199 31.52 26.76 57.22
C ALA A 199 31.66 28.21 57.68
N GLN A 200 31.32 29.18 56.84
CA GLN A 200 31.32 30.61 57.21
C GLN A 200 30.22 30.91 58.23
N GLU A 201 28.99 30.46 57.99
CA GLU A 201 27.86 30.61 58.93
C GLU A 201 28.19 29.99 60.30
N ALA A 202 28.82 28.81 60.32
CA ALA A 202 29.27 28.18 61.55
C ALA A 202 30.36 29.01 62.28
N ARG A 203 31.30 29.60 61.54
CA ARG A 203 32.31 30.51 62.12
C ARG A 203 31.68 31.78 62.67
N GLU A 204 30.77 32.40 61.92
CA GLU A 204 30.06 33.61 62.34
C GLU A 204 29.16 33.35 63.55
N GLN A 205 28.52 32.18 63.62
CA GLN A 205 27.76 31.78 64.80
C GLN A 205 28.69 31.56 66.00
N ALA A 206 29.82 30.88 65.82
CA ALA A 206 30.80 30.70 66.90
C ALA A 206 31.37 32.03 67.41
N GLU A 207 31.65 33.00 66.53
CA GLU A 207 32.09 34.34 66.94
C GLU A 207 30.96 35.13 67.62
N ARG A 208 29.72 35.03 67.14
CA ARG A 208 28.56 35.63 67.82
C ARG A 208 28.35 35.03 69.21
N ASP A 209 28.49 33.72 69.36
CA ASP A 209 28.35 33.03 70.65
C ASP A 209 29.48 33.43 71.62
N LYS A 210 30.73 33.55 71.14
CA LYS A 210 31.85 34.09 71.93
C LYS A 210 31.61 35.53 72.35
N GLN A 211 31.17 36.38 71.43
CA GLN A 211 30.89 37.80 71.71
C GLN A 211 29.75 37.94 72.73
N ALA A 212 28.69 37.15 72.59
CA ALA A 212 27.60 37.10 73.55
C ALA A 212 28.08 36.65 74.95
N ALA A 213 29.01 35.69 75.03
CA ALA A 213 29.61 35.26 76.29
C ALA A 213 30.44 36.39 76.94
N ILE A 214 31.26 37.08 76.16
CA ILE A 214 32.07 38.23 76.63
C ILE A 214 31.17 39.37 77.12
N GLU A 215 30.12 39.71 76.36
CA GLU A 215 29.16 40.75 76.76
C GLU A 215 28.38 40.37 78.02
N ALA A 216 28.00 39.10 78.17
CA ALA A 216 27.36 38.61 79.39
C ALA A 216 28.29 38.74 80.61
N GLU A 217 29.59 38.49 80.43
CA GLU A 217 30.59 38.63 81.49
C GLU A 217 30.86 40.10 81.83
N GLN A 218 30.97 40.97 80.83
CA GLN A 218 31.10 42.41 81.05
C GLN A 218 29.87 43.02 81.72
N ARG A 219 28.65 42.58 81.39
CA ARG A 219 27.44 43.02 82.10
C ARG A 219 27.44 42.58 83.57
N LYS A 220 27.92 41.37 83.87
CA LYS A 220 28.08 40.91 85.26
C LYS A 220 29.14 41.73 86.01
N ALA A 221 30.28 42.01 85.38
CA ALA A 221 31.35 42.82 85.96
C ALA A 221 30.89 44.26 86.23
N LYS A 222 30.21 44.89 85.26
CA LYS A 222 29.68 46.25 85.40
C LYS A 222 28.60 46.34 86.48
N ALA A 223 27.69 45.36 86.55
CA ALA A 223 26.69 45.29 87.61
C ALA A 223 27.32 45.15 89.02
N ALA A 224 28.45 44.43 89.13
CA ALA A 224 29.20 44.30 90.38
C ALA A 224 29.93 45.60 90.77
N GLU A 225 30.46 46.33 89.78
CA GLU A 225 31.10 47.64 89.99
C GLU A 225 30.09 48.72 90.40
N ASP A 226 28.95 48.79 89.71
CA ASP A 226 27.85 49.71 90.02
C ASP A 226 27.31 49.45 91.45
N ALA A 227 27.26 48.18 91.89
CA ALA A 227 26.88 47.82 93.26
C ALA A 227 27.90 48.28 94.32
N ARG A 228 29.21 48.23 94.01
CA ARG A 228 30.25 48.76 94.89
C ARG A 228 30.17 50.27 95.04
N LEU A 229 29.95 50.99 93.94
CA LEU A 229 29.87 52.45 93.94
C LEU A 229 28.65 52.96 94.72
N ALA A 230 27.54 52.22 94.70
CA ALA A 230 26.34 52.52 95.46
C ALA A 230 26.56 52.37 96.98
N GLU A 231 27.30 51.34 97.40
CA GLU A 231 27.60 51.12 98.81
C GLU A 231 28.59 52.16 99.38
N GLU A 232 29.56 52.59 98.57
CA GLU A 232 30.51 53.63 98.96
C GLU A 232 29.83 55.01 99.17
N LYS A 233 28.83 55.35 98.33
CA LYS A 233 28.01 56.55 98.52
C LYS A 233 27.19 56.52 99.81
N ARG A 234 26.64 55.36 100.18
CA ARG A 234 25.83 55.19 101.40
C ARG A 234 26.63 55.49 102.67
N ILE A 235 27.90 55.07 102.72
CA ILE A 235 28.80 55.29 103.87
C ILE A 235 29.19 56.78 104.00
N ALA A 236 29.39 57.48 102.88
CA ALA A 236 29.74 58.90 102.89
C ALA A 236 28.57 59.78 103.36
N ASP A 237 27.35 59.48 102.92
CA ASP A 237 26.15 60.26 103.26
C ASP A 237 25.76 60.11 104.75
N GLU A 238 25.98 58.94 105.34
CA GLU A 238 25.71 58.66 106.77
C GLU A 238 26.75 59.31 107.73
N ALA A 239 27.97 59.59 107.25
CA ALA A 239 28.99 60.33 107.99
C ALA A 239 28.72 61.85 107.99
N ALA A 240 28.22 62.41 106.88
CA ALA A 240 27.91 63.83 106.75
C ALA A 240 26.72 64.27 107.64
N ALA A 241 25.70 63.42 107.77
CA ALA A 241 24.52 63.72 108.59
C ALA A 241 24.83 63.81 110.10
N ARG A 242 25.80 63.03 110.59
CA ARG A 242 26.22 63.05 112.01
C ARG A 242 27.01 64.32 112.37
N ALA A 243 27.84 64.84 111.46
CA ALA A 243 28.63 66.05 111.69
C ALA A 243 27.79 67.33 111.76
N ALA A 244 26.73 67.44 110.95
CA ALA A 244 25.88 68.63 110.90
C ALA A 244 25.00 68.82 112.15
N ASN A 245 24.53 67.73 112.75
CA ASN A 245 23.62 67.79 113.90
C ASN A 245 24.34 68.22 115.20
N GLU A 246 25.61 67.85 115.36
CA GLU A 246 26.39 68.22 116.55
C GLU A 246 26.79 69.70 116.59
N ALA A 247 27.07 70.30 115.42
CA ALA A 247 27.37 71.72 115.31
C ALA A 247 26.14 72.59 115.64
N HIS A 248 24.94 72.19 115.19
CA HIS A 248 23.71 72.94 115.46
C HIS A 248 23.36 72.98 116.95
N ARG A 249 23.53 71.86 117.69
CA ARG A 249 23.25 71.79 119.13
C ARG A 249 24.17 72.66 119.98
N LYS A 250 25.47 72.76 119.64
CA LYS A 250 26.44 73.60 120.36
C LYS A 250 26.15 75.09 120.21
N THR A 251 25.73 75.53 119.02
CA THR A 251 25.40 76.94 118.76
C THR A 251 24.15 77.37 119.52
N ILE A 252 23.07 76.59 119.45
CA ILE A 252 21.81 76.91 120.14
C ILE A 252 22.00 76.94 121.67
N GLY A 253 22.71 75.96 122.24
CA GLY A 253 22.98 75.92 123.69
C GLY A 253 23.77 77.13 124.18
N THR A 254 24.73 77.61 123.39
CA THR A 254 25.53 78.80 123.75
C THR A 254 24.70 80.08 123.75
N VAL A 255 23.78 80.23 122.78
CA VAL A 255 22.88 81.40 122.70
C VAL A 255 21.94 81.45 123.90
N VAL A 256 21.37 80.32 124.31
CA VAL A 256 20.42 80.29 125.44
C VAL A 256 21.12 80.61 126.77
N VAL A 257 22.33 80.07 127.02
CA VAL A 257 23.10 80.40 128.24
C VAL A 257 23.43 81.89 128.30
N ASN A 258 23.83 82.50 127.18
CA ASN A 258 24.14 83.93 127.15
C ASN A 258 22.88 84.80 127.37
N ALA A 259 21.73 84.41 126.82
CA ALA A 259 20.47 85.13 127.03
C ALA A 259 20.00 85.08 128.49
N LEU A 260 20.12 83.91 129.15
CA LEU A 260 19.80 83.73 130.57
C LEU A 260 20.73 84.56 131.47
N MET A 261 22.01 84.67 131.13
CA MET A 261 22.95 85.54 131.84
C MET A 261 22.63 87.03 131.66
N GLY A 262 22.28 87.45 130.44
CA GLY A 262 22.09 88.87 130.10
C GLY A 262 20.78 89.48 130.59
N HIS A 263 19.68 88.73 130.57
CA HIS A 263 18.34 89.28 130.87
C HIS A 263 17.81 88.89 132.25
N ALA A 264 18.21 87.75 132.81
CA ALA A 264 17.70 87.27 134.10
C ALA A 264 18.69 87.48 135.27
N GLY A 265 19.87 88.04 135.01
CA GLY A 265 20.89 88.30 136.04
C GLY A 265 21.51 87.03 136.68
N LEU A 266 21.34 85.87 136.04
CA LEU A 266 21.86 84.59 136.53
C LEU A 266 23.37 84.47 136.32
N THR A 267 24.07 83.87 137.29
CA THR A 267 25.48 83.51 137.10
C THR A 267 25.62 82.38 136.07
N ARG A 268 26.78 82.28 135.40
CA ARG A 268 27.01 81.28 134.33
C ARG A 268 26.70 79.84 134.76
N VAL A 269 27.03 79.49 136.00
CA VAL A 269 26.77 78.15 136.55
C VAL A 269 25.27 77.91 136.68
N GLN A 270 24.52 78.90 137.19
CA GLN A 270 23.06 78.81 137.31
C GLN A 270 22.36 78.80 135.94
N ALA A 271 22.84 79.57 134.96
CA ALA A 271 22.29 79.59 133.61
C ALA A 271 22.49 78.26 132.85
N ILE A 272 23.64 77.59 133.05
CA ILE A 272 23.88 76.23 132.51
C ILE A 272 22.99 75.20 133.18
N ASP A 273 22.81 75.29 134.50
CA ASP A 273 21.94 74.37 135.23
C ASP A 273 20.48 74.53 134.77
N VAL A 274 19.98 75.76 134.65
CA VAL A 274 18.65 76.05 134.09
C VAL A 274 18.51 75.52 132.65
N LEU A 275 19.48 75.77 131.76
CA LEU A 275 19.45 75.19 130.40
C LEU A 275 19.44 73.66 130.44
N THR A 276 20.15 73.04 131.39
CA THR A 276 20.19 71.58 131.53
C THR A 276 18.84 71.04 131.99
N GLN A 277 18.20 71.66 132.99
CA GLN A 277 16.86 71.28 133.43
C GLN A 277 15.78 71.49 132.34
N ILE A 278 15.93 72.50 131.49
CA ILE A 278 15.07 72.71 130.31
C ILE A 278 15.33 71.64 129.24
N LYS A 279 16.62 71.33 128.94
CA LYS A 279 17.03 70.31 127.96
C LYS A 279 16.55 68.91 128.38
N ASP A 280 16.59 68.63 129.68
CA ASP A 280 16.16 67.35 130.25
C ASP A 280 14.64 67.29 130.50
N GLY A 281 13.89 68.37 130.17
CA GLY A 281 12.43 68.40 130.15
C GLY A 281 11.75 68.57 131.51
N ASN A 282 12.50 68.91 132.55
CA ASN A 282 12.02 68.96 133.94
C ASN A 282 11.28 70.27 134.30
N ILE A 283 11.39 71.31 133.47
CA ILE A 283 10.65 72.57 133.64
C ILE A 283 9.50 72.61 132.61
N PRO A 284 8.25 72.35 133.02
CA PRO A 284 7.11 72.43 132.11
C PRO A 284 6.78 73.89 131.75
N HIS A 285 6.25 74.12 130.55
CA HIS A 285 5.82 75.43 130.03
C HIS A 285 6.94 76.48 129.83
N THR A 286 8.08 76.09 129.23
CA THR A 286 9.28 76.91 129.00
C THR A 286 9.20 77.96 127.87
N SER A 287 8.00 78.34 127.41
CA SER A 287 7.81 79.44 126.46
C SER A 287 6.67 80.36 126.92
N ILE A 288 7.01 81.56 127.42
CA ILE A 288 6.06 82.65 127.65
C ILE A 288 6.70 83.95 127.14
N THR A 289 5.97 84.71 126.32
CA THR A 289 6.36 86.00 125.75
C THR A 289 5.19 86.98 125.90
N TYR A 290 5.07 87.59 127.09
CA TYR A 290 4.65 88.97 127.42
C TYR A 290 4.83 89.15 128.93
#